data_AF-A0AAE1D6N5-F1
#
_entry.id   AF-A0AAE1D6N5-F1
#
_cell.length_a   1.000
_cell.length_b   1.000
_cell.length_c   1.000
_cell.angle_alpha   90.00
_cell.angle_beta   90.00
_cell.angle_gamma   90.00
#
_symmetry.space_group_name_H-M   'P 1'
#
loop_
_entity.id
_entity.type
_entity.pdbx_description
1 polymer ?
#
loop_
_entity_poly.entity_id
_entity_poly.type
_entity_poly.pdbx_seq_one_letter_code
_entity_poly.pdbx_strand_id
1 'polypeptide(L)'
;MLSTASDADLSPPQNTIRFTSRGTNTAAEQFFYVDSITGEISVKQALTLDNNKNSFYELLIGATDLGVLPLQAPEEARVQINVTRNQNSPLFVNTPYSVTIPETDTITTSILSVSVLDADIVSPFNEVTLRAIARISPELLFYRQRW
;
A
#
# COMPACT_ATOMS: atom_id res chain seq x y z
N MET A 1 1.42 15.01 4.27
CA MET A 1 1.69 15.75 5.54
C MET A 1 2.16 17.14 5.16
N LEU A 2 1.72 18.18 5.88
CA LEU A 2 2.16 19.55 5.61
C LEU A 2 3.42 19.85 6.43
N SER A 3 4.48 20.29 5.77
CA SER A 3 5.68 20.84 6.42
C SER A 3 5.56 22.36 6.43
N THR A 4 5.55 22.98 7.60
CA THR A 4 5.42 24.44 7.74
C THR A 4 6.73 25.05 8.22
N ALA A 5 7.09 26.20 7.66
CA ALA A 5 8.17 27.06 8.13
C ALA A 5 7.66 28.51 8.19
N SER A 6 8.34 29.36 8.95
CA SER A 6 7.98 30.76 9.15
C SER A 6 9.22 31.64 9.14
N ASP A 7 9.12 32.77 8.44
CA ASP A 7 10.15 33.81 8.41
C ASP A 7 9.65 35.06 9.16
N ALA A 8 10.57 35.86 9.71
CA ALA A 8 10.25 37.01 10.55
C ALA A 8 10.15 38.34 9.77
N ASP A 9 10.61 38.39 8.51
CA ASP A 9 10.61 39.62 7.73
C ASP A 9 9.20 40.03 7.25
N LEU A 10 9.00 41.35 7.12
CA LEU A 10 7.69 41.93 6.87
C LEU A 10 7.30 41.99 5.39
N SER A 11 8.24 41.75 4.47
CA SER A 11 8.04 41.97 3.03
C SER A 11 8.61 40.84 2.16
N PRO A 12 7.94 40.49 1.05
CA PRO A 12 8.54 39.68 0.00
C PRO A 12 9.69 40.41 -0.71
N PRO A 13 10.70 39.69 -1.22
CA PRO A 13 10.80 38.23 -1.22
C PRO A 13 11.44 37.63 0.05
N GLN A 14 11.92 38.45 1.00
CA GLN A 14 12.62 37.97 2.20
C GLN A 14 11.74 37.04 3.06
N ASN A 15 10.45 37.30 3.14
CA ASN A 15 9.53 36.41 3.87
C ASN A 15 8.93 35.26 3.04
N THR A 16 9.41 35.06 1.81
CA THR A 16 8.89 34.02 0.91
C THR A 16 9.77 32.78 0.97
N ILE A 17 9.28 31.75 1.66
CA ILE A 17 10.04 30.52 1.90
C ILE A 17 9.94 29.55 0.71
N ARG A 18 11.02 28.81 0.48
CA ARG A 18 11.07 27.63 -0.38
C ARG A 18 11.56 26.40 0.35
N PHE A 19 10.83 25.30 0.16
CA PHE A 19 11.15 24.00 0.73
C PHE A 19 12.02 23.17 -0.22
N THR A 20 12.90 22.37 0.37
CA THR A 20 13.70 21.36 -0.33
C THR A 20 13.64 20.04 0.45
N SER A 21 13.81 18.92 -0.24
CA SER A 21 13.88 17.59 0.41
C SER A 21 15.09 16.81 -0.09
N ARG A 22 15.83 16.21 0.83
CA ARG A 22 16.85 15.19 0.56
C ARG A 22 16.43 13.90 1.25
N GLY A 23 16.60 12.76 0.58
CA GLY A 23 16.33 11.46 1.20
C GLY A 23 17.56 10.97 1.96
N THR A 24 17.35 10.20 3.03
CA THR A 24 18.47 9.50 3.71
C THR A 24 19.01 8.33 2.90
N ASN A 25 18.29 7.91 1.84
CA ASN A 25 18.72 6.95 0.84
C ASN A 25 18.02 7.22 -0.50
N THR A 26 18.52 6.59 -1.58
CA THR A 26 17.99 6.76 -2.95
C THR A 26 16.52 6.38 -3.08
N ALA A 27 16.01 5.41 -2.31
CA ALA A 27 14.61 5.01 -2.39
C ALA A 27 13.68 6.13 -1.86
N ALA A 28 14.06 6.83 -0.78
CA ALA A 28 13.30 7.97 -0.29
C ALA A 28 13.20 9.11 -1.33
N GLU A 29 14.29 9.40 -2.05
CA GLU A 29 14.34 10.41 -3.12
C GLU A 29 13.61 9.99 -4.42
N GLN A 30 13.52 8.68 -4.65
CA GLN A 30 12.80 8.10 -5.78
C GLN A 30 11.28 8.12 -5.54
N PHE A 31 10.82 7.73 -4.34
CA PHE A 31 9.41 7.48 -4.06
C PHE A 31 8.66 8.68 -3.46
N PHE A 32 9.34 9.68 -2.92
CA PHE A 32 8.71 10.86 -2.32
C PHE A 32 9.30 12.17 -2.84
N TYR A 33 8.54 13.25 -2.71
CA TYR A 33 9.00 14.62 -2.94
C TYR A 33 8.29 15.59 -1.99
N VAL A 34 8.90 16.76 -1.78
CA VAL A 34 8.22 17.93 -1.19
C VAL A 34 7.93 18.95 -2.28
N ASP A 35 6.74 19.54 -2.28
CA ASP A 35 6.46 20.72 -3.09
C ASP A 35 7.19 21.95 -2.52
N SER A 36 7.92 22.65 -3.39
CA SER A 36 8.81 23.74 -2.97
C SER A 36 8.10 25.00 -2.44
N ILE A 37 6.79 25.16 -2.68
CA ILE A 37 6.01 26.35 -2.27
C ILE A 37 5.22 26.06 -1.00
N THR A 38 4.55 24.91 -0.96
CA THR A 38 3.57 24.55 0.07
C THR A 38 4.15 23.69 1.19
N GLY A 39 5.31 23.05 0.98
CA GLY A 39 5.87 22.09 1.92
C GLY A 39 5.09 20.78 1.98
N GLU A 40 4.16 20.53 1.05
CA GLU A 40 3.39 19.28 0.99
C GLU A 40 4.30 18.12 0.55
N ILE A 41 4.36 17.08 1.39
CA ILE A 41 5.08 15.85 1.07
C ILE A 41 4.11 14.86 0.42
N SER A 42 4.46 14.42 -0.79
CA SER A 42 3.65 13.55 -1.66
C SER A 42 4.44 12.37 -2.22
N VAL A 43 3.71 11.33 -2.63
CA VAL A 43 4.27 10.16 -3.33
C VAL A 43 4.62 10.56 -4.76
N LYS A 44 5.90 10.40 -5.13
CA LYS A 44 6.49 10.73 -6.44
C LYS A 44 6.35 9.60 -7.45
N GLN A 45 6.41 8.35 -6.98
CA GLN A 45 6.31 7.14 -7.80
C GLN A 45 5.55 6.05 -7.03
N ALA A 46 4.82 5.19 -7.73
CA ALA A 46 4.07 4.09 -7.11
C ALA A 46 4.98 3.21 -6.23
N LEU A 47 4.66 3.13 -4.93
CA LEU A 47 5.43 2.40 -3.91
C LEU A 47 5.47 0.87 -4.16
N THR A 48 4.62 0.35 -5.04
CA THR A 48 4.66 -1.03 -5.54
C THR A 48 5.88 -1.32 -6.42
N LEU A 49 6.56 -0.29 -6.94
CA LEU A 49 7.79 -0.41 -7.72
C LEU A 49 9.06 -0.43 -6.86
N ASP A 50 8.94 -0.36 -5.52
CA ASP A 50 10.06 -0.60 -4.62
C ASP A 50 10.33 -2.11 -4.52
N ASN A 51 11.33 -2.58 -5.27
CA ASN A 51 11.78 -3.97 -5.29
C ASN A 51 12.19 -4.49 -3.90
N ASN A 52 12.71 -3.61 -3.03
CA ASN A 52 13.12 -3.97 -1.67
C ASN A 52 11.92 -3.97 -0.69
N LYS A 53 10.73 -3.57 -1.15
CA LYS A 53 9.49 -3.46 -0.36
C LYS A 53 9.67 -2.70 0.96
N ASN A 54 10.48 -1.64 0.98
CA ASN A 54 10.78 -0.93 2.22
C ASN A 54 9.50 -0.43 2.89
N SER A 55 9.42 -0.60 4.21
CA SER A 55 8.30 -0.14 5.05
C SER A 55 8.61 1.17 5.79
N PHE A 56 9.84 1.68 5.68
CA PHE A 56 10.32 2.91 6.32
C PHE A 56 11.17 3.72 5.33
N TYR A 57 10.94 5.03 5.29
CA TYR A 57 11.74 6.01 4.57
C TYR A 57 11.92 7.25 5.45
N GLU A 58 13.03 7.97 5.31
CA GLU A 58 13.25 9.24 6.01
C GLU A 58 13.67 10.32 5.02
N LEU A 59 12.99 11.47 5.09
CA LEU A 59 13.31 12.70 4.38
C LEU A 59 13.87 13.74 5.35
N LEU A 60 14.82 14.53 4.87
CA LEU A 60 15.32 15.74 5.51
C LEU A 60 14.78 16.92 4.73
N ILE A 61 13.99 17.77 5.39
CA ILE A 61 13.33 18.92 4.79
C ILE A 61 14.09 20.19 5.19
N GLY A 62 14.65 20.88 4.19
CA GLY A 62 15.25 22.20 4.35
C GLY A 62 14.27 23.30 3.96
N ALA A 63 14.47 24.49 4.51
CA ALA A 63 13.74 25.71 4.15
C ALA A 63 14.74 26.85 3.90
N THR A 64 14.49 27.65 2.87
CA THR A 64 15.31 28.80 2.47
C THR A 64 14.40 29.98 2.17
N ASP A 65 14.76 31.20 2.55
CA ASP A 65 14.05 32.40 2.07
C ASP A 65 14.39 32.73 0.59
N LEU A 66 13.81 33.82 0.06
CA LEU A 66 14.10 34.34 -1.29
C LEU A 66 14.66 35.78 -1.27
N GLY A 67 15.31 36.18 -0.19
CA GLY A 67 16.05 37.43 -0.08
C GLY A 67 17.21 37.56 -1.06
N VAL A 68 17.80 38.76 -1.14
CA VAL A 68 18.95 39.04 -2.03
C VAL A 68 20.21 38.24 -1.63
N LEU A 69 20.32 37.90 -0.35
CA LEU A 69 21.28 36.95 0.20
C LEU A 69 20.47 35.87 0.95
N PRO A 70 20.02 34.80 0.29
CA PRO A 70 19.11 33.84 0.90
C PRO A 70 19.69 33.15 2.12
N LEU A 71 18.93 33.12 3.23
CA LEU A 71 19.28 32.36 4.42
C LEU A 71 18.55 31.01 4.40
N GLN A 72 19.24 29.99 4.90
CA GLN A 72 18.68 28.66 5.13
C GLN A 72 18.34 28.50 6.61
N ALA A 73 17.28 27.74 6.90
CA ALA A 73 17.00 27.28 8.25
C ALA A 73 18.23 26.53 8.81
N PRO A 74 18.64 26.78 10.08
CA PRO A 74 19.87 26.23 10.63
C PRO A 74 19.81 24.71 10.87
N GLU A 75 18.62 24.12 10.89
CA GLU A 75 18.39 22.68 11.03
C GLU A 75 17.39 22.18 9.98
N GLU A 76 17.59 20.95 9.49
CA GLU A 76 16.65 20.25 8.60
C GLU A 76 15.62 19.47 9.42
N ALA A 77 14.34 19.58 9.08
CA ALA A 77 13.29 18.80 9.72
C ALA A 77 13.32 17.33 9.25
N ARG A 78 13.41 16.39 10.19
CA ARG A 78 13.32 14.94 9.91
C ARG A 78 11.86 14.51 9.77
N VAL A 79 11.53 13.91 8.63
CA VAL A 79 10.20 13.34 8.37
C VAL A 79 10.33 11.84 8.13
N GLN A 80 9.71 11.05 9.01
CA GLN A 80 9.68 9.59 8.92
C GLN A 80 8.37 9.13 8.27
N ILE A 81 8.49 8.27 7.26
CA ILE A 81 7.37 7.79 6.46
C ILE A 81 7.30 6.26 6.57
N ASN A 82 6.28 5.79 7.28
CA ASN A 82 5.97 4.37 7.39
C ASN A 82 4.98 3.95 6.30
N VAL A 83 5.31 2.89 5.56
CA VAL A 83 4.47 2.32 4.50
C VAL A 83 4.01 0.94 4.91
N THR A 84 2.71 0.82 5.21
CA THR A 84 2.04 -0.44 5.46
C THR A 84 1.83 -1.19 4.15
N ARG A 85 2.20 -2.47 4.09
CA ARG A 85 2.14 -3.31 2.88
C ARG A 85 1.50 -4.65 3.23
N ASN A 86 0.48 -5.06 2.48
CA ASN A 86 0.18 -6.49 2.35
C ASN A 86 1.33 -7.10 1.56
N GLN A 87 2.03 -8.08 2.14
CA GLN A 87 3.20 -8.69 1.51
C GLN A 87 2.95 -10.13 1.06
N ASN A 88 1.97 -10.78 1.69
CA ASN A 88 1.56 -12.15 1.43
C ASN A 88 0.11 -12.14 0.93
N SER A 89 -0.16 -12.95 -0.09
CA SER A 89 -1.53 -13.14 -0.58
C SER A 89 -2.08 -14.46 -0.05
N PRO A 90 -3.40 -14.58 0.20
CA PRO A 90 -3.99 -15.82 0.67
C PRO A 90 -3.76 -16.98 -0.30
N LEU A 91 -3.29 -18.11 0.22
CA LEU A 91 -3.03 -19.34 -0.53
C LEU A 91 -3.99 -20.45 -0.10
N PHE A 92 -4.65 -21.11 -1.05
CA PHE A 92 -5.44 -22.32 -0.78
C PHE A 92 -4.53 -23.51 -0.48
N VAL A 93 -4.88 -24.28 0.55
CA VAL A 93 -4.11 -25.45 1.01
C VAL A 93 -4.73 -26.75 0.50
N ASN A 94 -3.91 -27.68 0.01
CA ASN A 94 -4.33 -29.00 -0.52
C ASN A 94 -5.22 -28.92 -1.78
N THR A 95 -4.93 -27.97 -2.69
CA THR A 95 -5.56 -27.92 -4.01
C THR A 95 -5.02 -29.00 -4.96
N PRO A 96 -5.82 -29.54 -5.90
CA PRO A 96 -7.23 -29.24 -6.13
C PRO A 96 -8.15 -29.93 -5.13
N TYR A 97 -9.23 -29.25 -4.71
CA TYR A 97 -10.28 -29.87 -3.91
C TYR A 97 -11.19 -30.72 -4.81
N SER A 98 -11.39 -31.98 -4.44
CA SER A 98 -12.34 -32.88 -5.10
C SER A 98 -12.92 -33.83 -4.06
N VAL A 99 -14.22 -34.11 -4.16
CA VAL A 99 -14.93 -35.07 -3.31
C VAL A 99 -16.02 -35.76 -4.14
N THR A 100 -16.14 -37.08 -3.96
CA THR A 100 -17.25 -37.87 -4.48
C THR A 100 -18.20 -38.17 -3.33
N ILE A 101 -19.48 -37.85 -3.49
CA ILE A 101 -20.52 -38.06 -2.49
C ILE A 101 -21.59 -39.03 -3.03
N PRO A 102 -22.20 -39.89 -2.19
CA PRO A 102 -23.35 -40.69 -2.59
C PRO A 102 -24.60 -39.83 -2.71
N GLU A 103 -25.53 -40.20 -3.60
CA GLU A 103 -26.82 -39.50 -3.76
C GLU A 103 -27.72 -39.60 -2.51
N THR A 104 -27.41 -40.51 -1.60
CA THR A 104 -28.15 -40.75 -0.35
C THR A 104 -27.67 -39.88 0.82
N ASP A 105 -26.71 -38.98 0.61
CA ASP A 105 -26.25 -38.05 1.64
C ASP A 105 -27.39 -37.11 2.09
N THR A 106 -27.49 -36.89 3.39
CA THR A 106 -28.57 -36.10 3.98
C THR A 106 -28.40 -34.60 3.74
N ILE A 107 -29.51 -33.84 3.77
CA ILE A 107 -29.48 -32.38 3.73
C ILE A 107 -28.61 -31.86 4.89
N THR A 108 -27.78 -30.84 4.63
CA THR A 108 -26.77 -30.26 5.54
C THR A 108 -25.52 -31.11 5.83
N THR A 109 -25.33 -32.26 5.17
CA THR A 109 -24.06 -33.01 5.25
C THR A 109 -22.89 -32.12 4.79
N SER A 110 -21.84 -32.04 5.60
CA SER A 110 -20.62 -31.30 5.26
C SER A 110 -19.72 -32.17 4.38
N ILE A 111 -19.50 -31.74 3.14
CA ILE A 111 -18.80 -32.53 2.11
C ILE A 111 -17.33 -32.13 1.89
N LEU A 112 -16.97 -30.89 2.25
CA LEU A 112 -15.64 -30.34 2.03
C LEU A 112 -15.42 -29.14 2.97
N SER A 113 -14.24 -29.07 3.58
CA SER A 113 -13.73 -27.83 4.20
C SER A 113 -12.62 -27.25 3.32
N VAL A 114 -12.73 -25.97 3.00
CA VAL A 114 -11.72 -25.22 2.24
C VAL A 114 -10.87 -24.41 3.21
N SER A 115 -9.55 -24.50 3.09
CA SER A 115 -8.60 -23.85 4.00
C SER A 115 -7.66 -22.93 3.23
N VAL A 116 -7.42 -21.76 3.79
CA VAL A 116 -6.51 -20.74 3.26
C VAL A 116 -5.49 -20.35 4.32
N LEU A 117 -4.28 -20.02 3.88
CA LEU A 117 -3.23 -19.44 4.69
C LEU A 117 -2.88 -18.06 4.15
N ASP A 118 -2.86 -17.07 5.02
CA ASP A 118 -2.15 -15.82 4.81
C ASP A 118 -1.02 -15.75 5.86
N ALA A 119 0.13 -15.21 5.48
CA ALA A 119 1.31 -15.09 6.33
C ALA A 119 1.55 -13.65 6.82
N ASP A 120 0.73 -12.69 6.40
CA ASP A 120 0.69 -11.37 7.03
C ASP A 120 0.19 -11.49 8.49
N ILE A 121 0.67 -10.60 9.37
CA ILE A 121 0.40 -10.65 10.82
C ILE A 121 -0.32 -9.40 11.36
N VAL A 122 -0.77 -8.51 10.46
CA VAL A 122 -1.37 -7.20 10.81
C VAL A 122 -2.69 -7.02 10.05
N SER A 123 -3.75 -6.69 10.78
CA SER A 123 -5.06 -6.38 10.20
C SER A 123 -5.01 -5.07 9.40
N PRO A 124 -5.71 -4.98 8.25
CA PRO A 124 -6.61 -5.98 7.67
C PRO A 124 -5.92 -6.99 6.75
N PHE A 125 -4.59 -6.96 6.62
CA PHE A 125 -3.88 -7.76 5.62
C PHE A 125 -3.86 -9.26 5.93
N ASN A 126 -3.99 -9.64 7.20
CA ASN A 126 -4.08 -11.05 7.63
C ASN A 126 -5.53 -11.59 7.67
N GLU A 127 -6.53 -10.82 7.23
CA GLU A 127 -7.95 -11.21 7.25
C GLU A 127 -8.40 -11.75 5.88
N VAL A 128 -8.91 -12.98 5.86
CA VAL A 128 -9.31 -13.65 4.62
C VAL A 128 -10.81 -13.93 4.57
N THR A 129 -11.46 -13.51 3.49
CA THR A 129 -12.88 -13.82 3.22
C THR A 129 -12.99 -14.79 2.04
N LEU A 130 -13.69 -15.92 2.25
CA LEU A 130 -13.98 -16.90 1.20
C LEU A 130 -15.33 -16.63 0.55
N ARG A 131 -15.42 -16.76 -0.78
CA ARG A 131 -16.66 -16.67 -1.55
C ARG A 131 -16.72 -17.75 -2.62
N ALA A 132 -17.77 -18.56 -2.59
CA ALA A 132 -18.03 -19.53 -3.66
C ALA A 132 -18.41 -18.80 -4.97
N ILE A 133 -17.81 -19.24 -6.09
CA ILE A 133 -18.15 -18.79 -7.43
C ILE A 133 -18.50 -20.03 -8.26
N ALA A 134 -19.78 -20.30 -8.41
CA ALA A 134 -20.24 -21.41 -9.25
C ALA A 134 -20.01 -21.10 -10.74
N ARG A 135 -19.30 -21.98 -11.44
CA ARG A 135 -19.34 -22.10 -12.90
C ARG A 135 -19.92 -23.47 -13.22
N ILE A 136 -21.20 -23.51 -13.56
CA ILE A 136 -21.82 -24.73 -14.08
C ILE A 136 -21.30 -24.90 -15.51
N SER A 137 -20.65 -26.02 -15.81
CA SER A 137 -20.32 -26.34 -17.21
C SER A 137 -21.63 -26.57 -17.97
N PRO A 138 -21.88 -25.92 -19.12
CA PRO A 138 -23.15 -26.06 -19.84
C PRO A 138 -23.42 -27.47 -20.38
N GLU A 139 -22.40 -28.34 -20.46
CA GLU A 139 -22.42 -29.60 -21.21
C GLU A 139 -23.15 -30.78 -20.53
N LEU A 140 -23.86 -30.55 -19.41
CA LEU A 140 -24.71 -31.57 -18.76
C LEU A 140 -26.22 -31.30 -18.87
N LEU A 141 -26.63 -30.54 -19.89
CA LEU A 141 -28.01 -30.52 -20.37
C LEU A 141 -28.12 -31.36 -21.64
N PHE A 142 -29.14 -32.25 -21.69
CA PHE A 142 -29.40 -33.27 -22.72
C PHE A 142 -28.37 -34.43 -22.68
N TYR A 143 -28.65 -35.57 -22.04
CA TYR A 143 -29.69 -36.57 -22.36
C TYR A 143 -29.88 -37.52 -21.14
N ARG A 144 -30.93 -38.33 -20.95
CA ARG A 144 -32.15 -38.67 -21.72
C ARG A 144 -33.25 -39.21 -20.75
N GLN A 145 -34.39 -39.66 -21.29
CA GLN A 145 -35.36 -40.55 -20.64
C GLN A 145 -35.36 -41.97 -21.27
N ARG A 146 -36.01 -42.91 -20.55
CA ARG A 146 -36.41 -44.30 -20.87
C ARG A 146 -35.38 -45.37 -20.44
N TRP A 147 -35.74 -46.40 -19.66
CA TRP A 147 -37.06 -46.77 -19.07
C TRP A 147 -36.96 -46.85 -17.54
#